data_AF-A0A950BG36-F1
#
_entry.id   AF-A0A950BG36-F1
#
_cell.length_a   1.000
_cell.length_b   1.000
_cell.length_c   1.000
_cell.angle_alpha   90.00
_cell.angle_beta   90.00
_cell.angle_gamma   90.00
#
_symmetry.space_group_name_H-M   'P 1'
#
loop_
_entity.id
_entity.type
_entity.pdbx_description
1 polymer ?
#
loop_
_entity_poly.entity_id
_entity_poly.type
_entity_poly.pdbx_seq_one_letter_code
_entity_poly.pdbx_strand_id
1 'polypeptide(L)'
;ATLIAAAAAAGLYALLANLHAKLYITNGYAAWQAQNRQFFGALVAVFTVAALFAYRWVHLAIANPLFRYLGVISYNLYLWHNVIMVYMLHRRIPAPTLPDPHADDHWKWVYTVWSLLISLAISTLITYAIELPILKKGFRALIDPFWRRNAAPGPAPAATVSDG
;
A
#
# COMPACT_ATOMS: atom_id res chain seq x y z
N ALA A 1 22.10 16.51 -7.66
CA ALA A 1 21.06 15.61 -7.12
C ALA A 1 20.37 14.79 -8.23
N THR A 2 19.79 15.42 -9.25
CA THR A 2 19.07 14.71 -10.34
C THR A 2 19.90 13.65 -11.05
N LEU A 3 21.16 13.96 -11.39
CA LEU A 3 22.09 13.00 -12.00
C LEU A 3 22.42 11.83 -11.05
N ILE A 4 22.52 12.08 -9.74
CA ILE A 4 22.78 11.06 -8.72
C ILE A 4 21.56 10.14 -8.59
N ALA A 5 20.35 10.70 -8.57
CA ALA A 5 19.12 9.91 -8.56
C ALA A 5 18.99 9.06 -9.84
N ALA A 6 19.31 9.63 -11.01
CA ALA A 6 19.30 8.90 -12.28
C ALA A 6 20.34 7.77 -12.30
N ALA A 7 21.56 8.02 -11.83
CA ALA A 7 22.61 7.01 -11.72
C ALA A 7 22.23 5.90 -10.73
N ALA A 8 21.65 6.25 -9.57
CA ALA A 8 21.16 5.26 -8.61
C ALA A 8 20.03 4.41 -9.19
N ALA A 9 19.08 5.02 -9.92
CA ALA A 9 18.01 4.31 -10.61
C ALA A 9 18.55 3.36 -11.70
N ALA A 10 19.53 3.80 -12.49
CA ALA A 10 20.20 2.95 -13.46
C ALA A 10 20.94 1.77 -12.80
N GLY A 11 21.60 2.00 -11.66
CA GLY A 11 22.23 0.95 -10.86
C GLY A 11 21.21 -0.07 -10.31
N LEU A 12 20.07 0.39 -9.82
CA LEU A 12 18.96 -0.48 -9.38
C LEU A 12 18.42 -1.32 -10.54
N TYR A 13 18.22 -0.71 -11.70
CA TYR A 13 17.80 -1.42 -12.91
C TYR A 13 18.82 -2.50 -13.31
N ALA A 14 20.11 -2.17 -13.32
CA ALA A 14 21.17 -3.13 -13.65
C ALA A 14 21.22 -4.31 -12.66
N LEU A 15 21.04 -4.05 -11.37
CA LEU A 15 20.94 -5.10 -10.35
C LEU A 15 19.72 -6.00 -10.57
N LEU A 16 18.55 -5.44 -10.88
CA LEU A 16 17.34 -6.21 -11.18
C LEU A 16 17.47 -7.02 -12.47
N ALA A 17 18.10 -6.47 -13.51
CA ALA A 17 18.40 -7.20 -14.73
C ALA A 17 19.37 -8.37 -14.48
N ASN A 18 20.37 -8.17 -13.60
CA ASN A 18 21.28 -9.24 -13.18
C ASN A 18 20.55 -10.34 -12.40
N LEU A 19 19.61 -9.97 -11.53
CA LEU A 19 18.75 -10.92 -10.81
C LEU A 19 17.88 -11.73 -11.78
N HIS A 20 17.27 -11.07 -12.77
CA HIS A 20 16.44 -11.73 -13.77
C HIS A 20 17.20 -12.80 -14.56
N ALA A 21 18.46 -12.54 -14.90
CA ALA A 21 19.33 -13.52 -15.56
C ALA A 21 19.66 -14.75 -14.67
N LYS A 22 19.52 -14.64 -13.35
CA LYS A 22 19.89 -15.69 -12.37
C LYS A 22 18.68 -16.36 -11.72
N LEU A 23 17.47 -15.91 -12.04
CA LEU A 23 16.21 -16.37 -11.42
C LEU A 23 15.94 -17.86 -11.68
N TYR A 24 16.32 -18.35 -12.86
CA TYR A 24 16.08 -19.74 -13.30
C TYR A 24 17.25 -20.70 -13.01
N ILE A 25 18.32 -20.22 -12.37
CA ILE A 25 19.48 -21.04 -12.00
C ILE A 25 19.23 -21.62 -10.61
N THR A 26 19.54 -22.89 -10.39
CA THR A 26 19.45 -23.54 -9.07
C THR A 26 20.22 -22.74 -8.02
N ASN A 27 19.55 -22.32 -6.95
CA ASN A 27 20.07 -21.42 -5.90
C ASN A 27 20.56 -20.02 -6.38
N GLY A 28 20.31 -19.65 -7.64
CA GLY A 28 20.77 -18.38 -8.22
C GLY A 28 20.19 -17.16 -7.51
N TYR A 29 18.91 -17.22 -7.12
CA TYR A 29 18.26 -16.18 -6.32
C TYR A 29 18.95 -15.97 -4.97
N ALA A 30 19.17 -17.05 -4.20
CA ALA A 30 19.76 -16.98 -2.86
C ALA A 30 21.22 -16.49 -2.92
N ALA A 31 22.00 -16.98 -3.89
CA ALA A 31 23.37 -16.54 -4.12
C ALA A 31 23.44 -15.05 -4.50
N TRP A 32 22.54 -14.60 -5.40
CA TRP A 32 22.46 -13.20 -5.78
C TRP A 32 22.09 -12.31 -4.59
N GLN A 33 21.09 -12.73 -3.80
CA GLN A 33 20.62 -12.00 -2.62
C GLN A 33 21.74 -11.84 -1.60
N ALA A 34 22.50 -12.90 -1.31
CA ALA A 34 23.61 -12.85 -0.37
C ALA A 34 24.69 -11.81 -0.76
N GLN A 35 24.96 -11.69 -2.06
CA GLN A 35 25.99 -10.79 -2.58
C GLN A 35 25.50 -9.35 -2.79
N ASN A 36 24.27 -9.16 -3.24
CA ASN A 36 23.80 -7.87 -3.76
C ASN A 36 22.84 -7.13 -2.81
N ARG A 37 22.37 -7.77 -1.73
CA ARG A 37 21.40 -7.15 -0.80
C ARG A 37 21.87 -5.81 -0.23
N GLN A 38 23.14 -5.72 0.17
CA GLN A 38 23.69 -4.48 0.74
C GLN A 38 23.77 -3.37 -0.31
N PHE A 39 24.24 -3.69 -1.52
CA PHE A 39 24.31 -2.73 -2.63
C PHE A 39 22.92 -2.26 -3.06
N PHE A 40 21.95 -3.18 -3.13
CA PHE A 40 20.56 -2.84 -3.43
C PHE A 40 19.99 -1.87 -2.38
N GLY A 41 20.16 -2.18 -1.09
CA GLY A 41 19.74 -1.30 -0.01
C GLY A 41 20.42 0.08 -0.05
N ALA A 42 21.72 0.12 -0.29
CA ALA A 42 22.48 1.37 -0.42
C ALA A 42 22.00 2.22 -1.60
N LEU A 43 21.78 1.62 -2.77
CA LEU A 43 21.28 2.33 -3.95
C LEU A 43 19.86 2.86 -3.75
N VAL A 44 18.97 2.10 -3.08
CA VAL A 44 17.63 2.58 -2.71
C VAL A 44 17.74 3.79 -1.76
N ALA A 45 18.62 3.74 -0.76
CA ALA A 45 18.83 4.85 0.15
C ALA A 45 19.35 6.11 -0.57
N VAL A 46 20.39 5.95 -1.40
CA VAL A 46 20.95 7.04 -2.21
C VAL A 46 19.90 7.62 -3.15
N PHE A 47 19.13 6.76 -3.84
CA PHE A 47 18.04 7.20 -4.71
C PHE A 47 17.02 8.02 -3.93
N THR A 48 16.58 7.54 -2.76
CA THR A 48 15.56 8.22 -1.94
C THR A 48 16.02 9.60 -1.51
N VAL A 49 17.25 9.72 -0.98
CA VAL A 49 17.80 11.02 -0.55
C VAL A 49 18.04 11.94 -1.75
N ALA A 50 18.60 11.43 -2.84
CA ALA A 50 18.85 12.23 -4.04
C ALA A 50 17.56 12.69 -4.73
N ALA A 51 16.49 11.88 -4.66
CA ALA A 51 15.17 12.21 -5.21
C ALA A 51 14.51 13.39 -4.49
N LEU A 52 14.76 13.58 -3.19
CA LEU A 52 14.26 14.75 -2.44
C LEU A 52 14.76 16.08 -3.04
N PHE A 53 16.00 16.10 -3.53
CA PHE A 53 16.63 17.29 -4.12
C PHE A 53 16.63 17.28 -5.66
N ALA A 54 15.89 16.35 -6.28
CA ALA A 54 15.82 16.24 -7.73
C ALA A 54 15.01 17.38 -8.36
N TYR A 55 15.20 17.58 -9.66
CA TYR A 55 14.50 18.60 -10.43
C TYR A 55 12.98 18.37 -10.46
N ARG A 56 12.19 19.45 -10.59
CA ARG A 56 10.72 19.48 -10.48
C ARG A 56 9.99 18.42 -11.32
N TRP A 57 10.50 18.04 -12.49
CA TRP A 57 9.94 16.97 -13.32
C TRP A 57 9.94 15.60 -12.63
N VAL A 58 10.99 15.28 -11.90
CA VAL A 58 11.10 14.02 -11.14
C VAL A 58 10.05 14.00 -10.02
N HIS A 59 9.82 15.14 -9.37
CA HIS A 59 8.77 15.27 -8.36
C HIS A 59 7.38 15.15 -8.97
N LEU A 60 7.13 15.66 -10.18
CA LEU A 60 5.84 15.49 -10.85
C LEU A 60 5.55 14.01 -11.18
N ALA A 61 6.57 13.26 -11.61
CA ALA A 61 6.43 11.83 -11.89
C ALA A 61 6.15 11.02 -10.60
N ILE A 62 6.88 11.31 -9.52
CA ILE A 62 6.77 10.56 -8.25
C ILE A 62 5.53 11.00 -7.44
N ALA A 63 5.21 12.29 -7.41
CA ALA A 63 4.15 12.85 -6.59
C ALA A 63 2.75 12.81 -7.25
N ASN A 64 2.50 11.82 -8.12
CA ASN A 64 1.18 11.57 -8.71
C ASN A 64 0.16 11.27 -7.58
N PRO A 65 -1.09 11.77 -7.68
CA PRO A 65 -2.18 11.41 -6.77
C PRO A 65 -2.27 9.91 -6.44
N LEU A 66 -2.03 9.02 -7.41
CA LEU A 66 -2.02 7.57 -7.19
C LEU A 66 -0.93 7.16 -6.20
N PHE A 67 0.31 7.62 -6.38
CA PHE A 67 1.41 7.28 -5.46
C PHE A 67 1.21 7.89 -4.07
N ARG A 68 0.61 9.08 -3.98
CA ARG A 68 0.23 9.67 -2.69
C ARG A 68 -0.81 8.82 -1.97
N TYR A 69 -1.85 8.38 -2.70
CA TYR A 69 -2.87 7.48 -2.19
C TYR A 69 -2.27 6.15 -1.71
N LEU A 70 -1.45 5.51 -2.54
CA LEU A 70 -0.76 4.27 -2.19
C LEU A 70 0.17 4.47 -0.99
N GLY A 71 0.84 5.61 -0.88
CA GLY A 71 1.64 5.97 0.28
C GLY A 71 0.83 6.05 1.57
N VAL A 72 -0.36 6.66 1.53
CA VAL A 72 -1.27 6.78 2.68
C VAL A 72 -1.71 5.40 3.18
N ILE A 73 -2.07 4.48 2.29
CA ILE A 73 -2.55 3.14 2.66
C ILE A 73 -1.42 2.09 2.79
N SER A 74 -0.17 2.47 2.53
CA SER A 74 0.96 1.55 2.33
C SER A 74 1.19 0.60 3.51
N TYR A 75 1.08 1.12 4.73
CA TYR A 75 1.25 0.34 5.95
C TYR A 75 0.19 -0.76 6.07
N ASN A 76 -1.09 -0.40 5.90
CA ASN A 76 -2.17 -1.38 5.90
C ASN A 76 -2.04 -2.38 4.75
N LEU A 77 -1.68 -1.91 3.55
CA LEU A 77 -1.48 -2.78 2.39
C LEU A 77 -0.38 -3.81 2.63
N TYR A 78 0.71 -3.41 3.28
CA TYR A 78 1.78 -4.31 3.69
C TYR A 78 1.31 -5.41 4.66
N LEU A 79 0.44 -5.09 5.62
CA LEU A 79 -0.09 -6.09 6.55
C LEU A 79 -1.09 -7.04 5.87
N TRP A 80 -2.08 -6.46 5.18
CA TRP A 80 -3.21 -7.23 4.65
C TRP A 80 -2.89 -8.04 3.40
N HIS A 81 -1.89 -7.67 2.59
CA HIS A 81 -1.54 -8.49 1.41
C HIS A 81 -1.09 -9.90 1.80
N ASN A 82 -0.20 -10.03 2.80
CA ASN A 82 0.26 -11.35 3.26
C ASN A 82 -0.86 -12.17 3.88
N VAL A 83 -1.66 -11.57 4.76
CA VAL A 83 -2.77 -12.26 5.43
C VAL A 83 -3.78 -12.79 4.41
N ILE A 84 -4.17 -11.97 3.44
CA ILE A 84 -5.15 -12.35 2.42
C ILE A 84 -4.59 -13.39 1.47
N MET A 85 -3.35 -13.25 1.02
CA MET A 85 -2.69 -14.28 0.19
C MET A 85 -2.68 -15.63 0.91
N VAL A 86 -2.18 -15.67 2.13
CA VAL A 86 -2.13 -16.90 2.93
C VAL A 86 -3.52 -17.48 3.14
N TYR A 87 -4.51 -16.64 3.46
CA TYR A 87 -5.90 -17.06 3.63
C TYR A 87 -6.47 -17.68 2.35
N MET A 88 -6.32 -17.01 1.21
CA MET A 88 -6.81 -17.47 -0.08
C MET A 88 -6.14 -18.79 -0.51
N LEU A 89 -4.82 -18.91 -0.29
CA LEU A 89 -4.08 -20.13 -0.59
C LEU A 89 -4.58 -21.32 0.25
N HIS A 90 -4.73 -21.13 1.57
CA HIS A 90 -5.22 -22.18 2.47
C HIS A 90 -6.66 -22.60 2.16
N ARG A 91 -7.51 -21.64 1.75
CA ARG A 91 -8.90 -21.91 1.36
C ARG A 91 -9.04 -22.36 -0.09
N ARG A 92 -7.93 -22.44 -0.85
CA ARG A 92 -7.90 -22.76 -2.28
C ARG A 92 -8.88 -21.90 -3.07
N ILE A 93 -8.79 -20.57 -2.88
CA ILE A 93 -9.58 -19.57 -3.60
C ILE A 93 -8.60 -18.74 -4.46
N PRO A 94 -8.76 -18.71 -5.79
CA PRO A 94 -9.68 -19.52 -6.60
C PRO A 94 -9.35 -21.02 -6.55
N ALA A 95 -10.31 -21.89 -6.88
CA ALA A 95 -10.09 -23.34 -6.88
C ALA A 95 -9.03 -23.71 -7.93
N PRO A 96 -7.91 -24.35 -7.54
CA PRO A 96 -6.88 -24.74 -8.48
C PRO A 96 -7.37 -25.87 -9.39
N THR A 97 -7.03 -25.79 -10.67
CA THR A 97 -7.35 -26.81 -11.69
C THR A 97 -6.43 -28.03 -11.56
N LEU A 98 -5.18 -27.82 -11.14
CA LEU A 98 -4.16 -28.84 -10.96
C LEU A 98 -3.92 -29.18 -9.47
N PRO A 99 -3.40 -30.38 -9.16
CA PRO A 99 -2.99 -30.75 -7.80
C PRO A 99 -1.92 -29.82 -7.23
N ASP A 100 -1.03 -29.33 -8.08
CA ASP A 100 -0.08 -28.27 -7.76
C ASP A 100 -0.58 -26.94 -8.37
N PRO A 101 -1.06 -25.98 -7.55
CA PRO A 101 -1.49 -24.67 -8.01
C PRO A 101 -0.38 -23.84 -8.65
N HIS A 102 0.89 -24.13 -8.32
CA HIS A 102 2.04 -23.41 -8.85
C HIS A 102 2.46 -23.90 -10.25
N ALA A 103 1.81 -24.92 -10.80
CA ALA A 103 2.00 -25.35 -12.18
C ALA A 103 1.05 -24.64 -13.16
N ASP A 104 -0.03 -24.02 -12.67
CA ASP A 104 -1.03 -23.34 -13.52
C ASP A 104 -0.76 -21.83 -13.58
N ASP A 105 -0.28 -21.35 -14.74
CA ASP A 105 0.02 -19.93 -14.96
C ASP A 105 -1.22 -19.04 -14.93
N HIS A 106 -2.38 -19.54 -15.39
CA HIS A 106 -3.62 -18.79 -15.35
C HIS A 106 -4.08 -18.62 -13.90
N TRP A 107 -4.04 -19.71 -13.12
CA TRP A 107 -4.39 -19.67 -11.70
C TRP A 107 -3.49 -18.70 -10.93
N LYS A 108 -2.17 -18.69 -11.17
CA LYS A 108 -1.23 -17.73 -10.54
C LYS A 108 -1.68 -16.28 -10.75
N TRP A 109 -2.00 -15.91 -11.99
CA TRP A 109 -2.42 -14.55 -12.32
C TRP A 109 -3.74 -14.19 -11.65
N VAL A 110 -4.75 -15.07 -11.72
CA VAL A 110 -6.05 -14.83 -11.11
C VAL A 110 -5.90 -14.69 -9.59
N TYR A 111 -5.18 -15.60 -8.94
CA TYR A 111 -4.88 -15.55 -7.51
C TYR A 111 -4.14 -14.26 -7.11
N THR A 112 -3.08 -13.87 -7.81
CA THR A 112 -2.31 -12.66 -7.50
C THR A 112 -3.16 -11.39 -7.68
N VAL A 113 -3.92 -11.28 -8.77
CA VAL A 113 -4.75 -10.09 -9.01
C VAL A 113 -5.84 -9.98 -7.94
N TRP A 114 -6.58 -11.06 -7.66
CA TRP A 114 -7.66 -11.01 -6.67
C TRP A 114 -7.16 -10.76 -5.25
N SER A 115 -6.08 -11.42 -4.84
CA SER A 115 -5.49 -11.20 -3.51
C SER A 115 -5.05 -9.75 -3.35
N LEU A 116 -4.39 -9.16 -4.36
CA LEU A 116 -3.98 -7.75 -4.32
C LEU A 116 -5.18 -6.79 -4.28
N LEU A 117 -6.23 -7.04 -5.09
CA LEU A 117 -7.43 -6.19 -5.10
C LEU A 117 -8.17 -6.20 -3.76
N ILE A 118 -8.32 -7.38 -3.17
CA ILE A 118 -8.97 -7.53 -1.85
C ILE A 118 -8.15 -6.82 -0.79
N SER A 119 -6.84 -7.02 -0.76
CA SER A 119 -5.96 -6.34 0.18
C SER A 119 -5.95 -4.83 -0.01
N LEU A 120 -6.01 -4.35 -1.25
CA LEU A 120 -6.16 -2.93 -1.55
C LEU A 120 -7.48 -2.39 -0.99
N ALA A 121 -8.59 -3.08 -1.22
CA ALA A 121 -9.90 -2.68 -0.72
C ALA A 121 -9.94 -2.62 0.82
N ILE A 122 -9.47 -3.66 1.50
CA ILE A 122 -9.42 -3.73 2.97
C ILE A 122 -8.54 -2.62 3.52
N SER A 123 -7.35 -2.42 2.95
CA SER A 123 -6.41 -1.41 3.42
C SER A 123 -6.96 0.00 3.25
N THR A 124 -7.66 0.24 2.15
CA THR A 124 -8.34 1.51 1.89
C THR A 124 -9.44 1.76 2.91
N LEU A 125 -10.29 0.75 3.14
CA LEU A 125 -11.39 0.84 4.09
C LEU A 125 -10.87 1.15 5.50
N ILE A 126 -9.87 0.41 5.99
CA ILE A 126 -9.32 0.62 7.33
C ILE A 126 -8.68 2.02 7.43
N THR A 127 -7.85 2.40 6.46
CA THR A 127 -7.14 3.68 6.52
C THR A 127 -8.11 4.86 6.52
N TYR A 128 -9.08 4.87 5.62
CA TYR A 128 -9.99 6.02 5.44
C TYR A 128 -11.21 6.01 6.36
N ALA A 129 -11.73 4.83 6.74
CA ALA A 129 -12.92 4.74 7.60
C ALA A 129 -12.57 4.65 9.10
N ILE A 130 -11.36 4.21 9.46
CA ILE A 130 -10.97 4.00 10.86
C ILE A 130 -9.83 4.92 11.24
N GLU A 131 -8.66 4.80 10.62
CA GLU A 131 -7.44 5.48 11.08
C GLU A 131 -7.52 7.00 10.91
N LEU A 132 -7.85 7.49 9.71
CA LEU A 132 -7.94 8.92 9.42
C LEU A 132 -8.99 9.65 10.29
N PRO A 133 -10.19 9.10 10.53
CA PRO A 133 -11.15 9.67 11.46
C PRO A 133 -10.63 9.73 12.90
N ILE A 134 -10.00 8.66 13.39
CA ILE A 134 -9.44 8.61 14.75
C ILE A 134 -8.33 9.66 14.89
N LEU A 135 -7.44 9.78 13.92
CA LEU A 135 -6.34 10.74 13.93
C LEU A 135 -6.84 12.20 13.92
N LYS A 136 -7.90 12.50 13.17
CA LYS A 136 -8.40 13.87 13.01
C LYS A 136 -9.34 14.32 14.13
N LYS A 137 -10.15 13.41 14.67
CA LYS A 137 -11.28 13.73 15.56
C LYS A 137 -11.27 12.95 16.88
N GLY A 138 -10.25 12.11 17.11
CA GLY A 138 -10.15 11.22 18.28
C GLY A 138 -11.11 10.03 18.23
N PHE A 139 -11.00 9.13 19.21
CA PHE A 139 -11.85 7.92 19.29
C PHE A 139 -13.36 8.20 19.32
N ARG A 140 -13.77 9.38 19.80
CA ARG A 140 -15.19 9.81 19.83
C ARG A 140 -15.80 9.89 18.43
N ALA A 141 -14.99 10.10 17.39
CA ALA A 141 -15.44 10.21 16.01
C ALA A 141 -15.98 8.92 15.41
N LEU A 142 -15.61 7.75 15.95
CA LEU A 142 -16.22 6.48 15.56
C LEU A 142 -17.64 6.31 16.12
N ILE A 143 -17.95 6.99 17.23
CA ILE A 143 -19.17 6.80 18.02
C ILE A 143 -20.19 7.94 17.74
N ASP A 144 -19.70 9.14 17.45
CA ASP A 144 -20.49 10.34 17.18
C ASP A 144 -21.49 10.27 16.01
N PRO A 145 -21.27 9.50 14.91
CA PRO A 145 -22.28 9.36 13.85
C PRO A 145 -23.59 8.75 14.38
N PHE A 146 -23.47 7.89 15.40
CA PHE A 146 -24.59 7.21 16.04
C PHE A 146 -25.32 8.11 17.05
N TRP A 147 -24.59 9.01 17.73
CA TRP A 147 -25.15 9.85 18.79
C TRP A 147 -25.89 11.08 18.26
N ARG A 148 -25.41 11.72 17.18
CA ARG A 148 -26.09 12.88 16.58
C ARG A 148 -27.43 12.56 15.94
N ARG A 149 -27.68 11.29 15.60
CA ARG A 149 -28.97 10.84 15.05
C ARG A 149 -30.04 10.64 16.13
N ASN A 150 -29.63 10.47 17.39
CA ASN A 150 -30.53 10.20 18.52
C ASN A 150 -30.68 11.38 19.50
N ALA A 151 -29.98 12.49 19.29
CA ALA A 151 -30.22 13.72 20.03
C ALA A 151 -31.55 14.32 19.56
N ALA A 152 -32.62 14.06 20.31
CA ALA A 152 -33.91 14.73 20.10
C ALA A 152 -33.70 16.25 20.04
N PRO A 153 -34.37 16.97 19.13
CA PRO A 153 -34.31 18.43 19.13
C PRO A 153 -34.74 18.92 20.51
N GLY A 154 -33.84 19.64 21.20
CA GLY A 154 -34.15 20.26 22.48
C GLY A 154 -35.34 21.21 22.33
N PRO A 155 -36.16 21.39 23.38
CA PRO A 155 -37.34 22.23 23.30
C PRO A 155 -36.97 23.64 22.85
N ALA A 156 -37.73 24.17 21.89
CA ALA A 156 -37.53 25.50 21.35
C ALA A 156 -37.52 26.55 22.49
N PRO A 157 -36.62 27.54 22.46
CA PRO A 157 -36.58 28.58 23.47
C PRO A 157 -37.93 29.27 23.53
N ALA A 158 -38.51 29.34 24.73
CA ALA A 158 -39.77 30.01 24.98
C ALA A 158 -39.63 31.48 24.56
N ALA A 159 -40.49 31.92 23.64
CA ALA A 159 -40.55 33.32 23.23
C ALA A 159 -40.88 34.18 24.46
N THR A 160 -39.91 34.94 24.93
CA THR A 160 -40.16 35.98 25.92
C THR A 160 -40.91 37.09 25.23
N VAL A 161 -42.21 37.18 25.51
CA VAL A 161 -43.05 38.32 25.17
C VAL A 161 -42.58 39.50 26.00
N SER A 162 -41.69 40.31 25.43
CA SER A 162 -41.48 41.70 25.85
C SER A 162 -41.44 42.54 24.58
N ASP A 163 -42.53 43.24 24.32
CA ASP A 163 -42.59 44.59 23.75
C ASP A 163 -44.07 44.93 23.52
N GLY A 164 -44.66 45.57 24.52
CA GLY A 164 -46.02 46.10 24.55
C GLY A 164 -46.17 47.04 25.73
#